data_AF-A0A2T4MZC6-F1
#
_entry.id   AF-A0A2T4MZC6-F1
#
_cell.length_a   1.000
_cell.length_b   1.000
_cell.length_c   1.000
_cell.angle_alpha   90.00
_cell.angle_beta   90.00
_cell.angle_gamma   90.00
#
_symmetry.space_group_name_H-M   'P 1'
#
loop_
_entity.id
_entity.type
_entity.pdbx_description
1 polymer ?
#
loop_
_entity_poly.entity_id
_entity_poly.type
_entity_poly.pdbx_seq_one_letter_code
_entity_poly.pdbx_strand_id
1 'polypeptide(L)'
;MKNGDHRVASASSLFDERPDSWLYRGDRFLWCCIQDSFNNIAIPESEERFLELIQLSFLQITGFSLYFGDLRYVNKLDGDGLWRGMISCKFWRTIAIPKILSNYRKAAEIKKRESSLLYKLATFIGIQRKNIQE
;
A
#
# COMPACT_ATOMS: atom_id res chain seq x y z
N MET A 1 -16.21 -20.97 15.15
CA MET A 1 -16.26 -19.50 15.36
C MET A 1 -14.83 -18.99 15.37
N LYS A 2 -14.39 -18.28 14.32
CA LYS A 2 -13.16 -17.47 14.40
C LYS A 2 -13.60 -16.03 14.58
N ASN A 3 -13.37 -15.53 15.79
CA ASN A 3 -13.64 -14.16 16.19
C ASN A 3 -12.94 -13.21 15.22
N GLY A 4 -13.65 -12.13 14.87
CA GLY A 4 -13.16 -11.08 14.00
C GLY A 4 -11.84 -10.51 14.53
N ASP A 5 -10.77 -10.78 13.80
CA ASP A 5 -9.57 -9.96 13.90
C ASP A 5 -9.88 -8.70 13.08
N HIS A 6 -10.59 -7.74 13.69
CA HIS A 6 -10.64 -6.37 13.21
C HIS A 6 -9.25 -5.76 13.40
N ARG A 7 -8.22 -6.32 12.76
CA ARG A 7 -7.04 -5.53 12.45
C ARG A 7 -7.58 -4.44 11.55
N VAL A 8 -7.56 -3.20 12.05
CA VAL A 8 -7.62 -2.04 11.16
C VAL A 8 -6.70 -2.36 10.00
N ALA A 9 -7.23 -2.42 8.78
CA ALA A 9 -6.42 -2.73 7.60
C ALA A 9 -5.20 -1.81 7.65
N SER A 10 -4.02 -2.37 7.87
CA SER A 10 -2.81 -1.59 7.95
C SER A 10 -2.42 -1.16 6.54
N ALA A 11 -1.63 -0.10 6.44
CA ALA A 11 -1.11 0.36 5.16
C ALA A 11 -0.30 -0.73 4.43
N SER A 12 0.21 -1.74 5.15
CA SER A 12 0.86 -2.92 4.56
C SER A 12 -0.05 -3.70 3.61
N SER A 13 -1.37 -3.74 3.84
CA SER A 13 -2.28 -4.45 2.93
C SER A 13 -2.38 -3.79 1.55
N LEU A 14 -1.96 -2.52 1.42
CA LEU A 14 -1.89 -1.82 0.13
C LEU A 14 -0.77 -2.35 -0.77
N PHE A 15 0.10 -3.22 -0.25
CA PHE A 15 1.20 -3.85 -0.97
C PHE A 15 0.90 -5.29 -1.40
N ASP A 16 -0.27 -5.83 -1.05
CA ASP A 16 -0.66 -7.22 -1.35
C ASP A 16 -0.82 -7.44 -2.87
N GLU A 17 -1.43 -6.49 -3.56
CA GLU A 17 -1.55 -6.53 -5.02
C GLU A 17 -0.25 -6.01 -5.67
N ARG A 18 0.60 -6.93 -6.11
CA ARG A 18 1.94 -6.66 -6.65
C ARG A 18 1.93 -6.30 -8.15
N PRO A 19 3.03 -5.73 -8.68
CA PRO A 19 3.27 -5.65 -10.12
C PRO A 19 3.37 -7.05 -10.76
N ASP A 20 3.00 -7.16 -12.03
CA ASP A 20 3.02 -8.43 -12.77
C ASP A 20 4.43 -8.95 -13.04
N SER A 21 5.41 -8.04 -13.12
CA SER A 21 6.82 -8.36 -13.35
C SER A 21 7.75 -7.50 -12.51
N TRP A 22 8.92 -8.06 -12.20
CA TRP A 22 9.99 -7.43 -11.45
C TRP A 22 11.20 -7.25 -12.36
N LEU A 23 11.79 -6.05 -12.38
CA LEU A 23 12.97 -5.80 -13.21
C LEU A 23 14.22 -6.45 -12.60
N TYR A 24 14.41 -6.32 -11.29
CA TYR A 24 15.46 -6.99 -10.53
C TYR A 24 14.91 -7.73 -9.31
N ARG A 25 15.63 -8.76 -8.86
CA ARG A 25 15.30 -9.45 -7.60
C ARG A 25 15.36 -8.50 -6.40
N GLY A 26 16.30 -7.55 -6.41
CA GLY A 26 16.39 -6.52 -5.39
C GLY A 26 15.13 -5.65 -5.31
N ASP A 27 14.48 -5.35 -6.43
CA ASP A 27 13.21 -4.60 -6.42
C ASP A 27 12.10 -5.36 -5.68
N ARG A 28 12.03 -6.69 -5.87
CA ARG A 28 11.08 -7.55 -5.16
C ARG A 28 11.38 -7.60 -3.66
N PHE A 29 12.66 -7.71 -3.28
CA PHE A 29 13.03 -7.70 -1.86
C PHE A 29 12.74 -6.34 -1.21
N LEU A 30 13.09 -5.24 -1.88
CA LEU A 30 12.78 -3.89 -1.39
C LEU A 30 11.27 -3.66 -1.25
N TRP A 31 10.44 -4.21 -2.15
CA TRP A 31 8.99 -4.20 -1.97
C TRP A 31 8.56 -4.84 -0.66
N CYS A 32 9.04 -6.04 -0.36
CA CYS A 32 8.72 -6.70 0.91
C CYS A 32 9.20 -5.89 2.11
N CYS A 33 10.44 -5.36 2.07
CA CYS A 33 10.97 -4.55 3.17
C CYS A 33 10.16 -3.26 3.39
N ILE A 34 9.71 -2.60 2.33
CA ILE A 34 8.82 -1.44 2.45
C ILE A 34 7.47 -1.90 2.97
N GLN A 35 6.85 -2.96 2.42
CA GLN A 35 5.58 -3.49 2.94
C GLN A 35 5.66 -3.76 4.45
N ASP A 36 6.74 -4.37 4.92
CA ASP A 36 6.95 -4.67 6.34
C ASP A 36 7.03 -3.41 7.22
N SER A 37 7.56 -2.29 6.71
CA SER A 37 7.59 -1.02 7.44
C SER A 37 6.20 -0.45 7.71
N PHE A 38 5.18 -0.88 6.95
CA PHE A 38 3.80 -0.43 7.09
C PHE A 38 2.89 -1.39 7.89
N ASN A 39 3.40 -2.48 8.46
CA ASN A 39 2.58 -3.48 9.15
C ASN A 39 1.75 -2.92 10.32
N ASN A 40 2.27 -1.93 11.03
CA ASN A 40 1.61 -1.27 12.17
C ASN A 40 1.21 0.18 11.87
N ILE A 41 1.27 0.60 10.60
CA ILE A 41 0.90 1.95 10.18
C ILE A 41 -0.54 1.91 9.69
N ALA A 42 -1.40 2.80 10.20
CA ALA A 42 -2.75 2.95 9.68
C ALA A 42 -2.70 3.44 8.22
N ILE A 43 -3.73 3.12 7.42
CA ILE A 43 -3.86 3.69 6.07
C ILE A 43 -3.81 5.23 6.16
N PRO A 44 -2.87 5.90 5.46
CA PRO A 44 -2.75 7.35 5.53
C PRO A 44 -4.01 8.08 5.07
N GLU A 45 -4.16 9.31 5.54
CA GLU A 45 -5.29 10.20 5.30
C GLU A 45 -5.37 10.72 3.86
N SER A 46 -4.23 10.77 3.16
CA SER A 46 -4.15 11.20 1.78
C SER A 46 -3.14 10.38 0.97
N GLU A 47 -3.30 10.42 -0.35
CA GLU A 47 -2.39 9.75 -1.27
C GLU A 47 -1.00 10.40 -1.25
N GLU A 48 -0.93 11.73 -1.11
CA GLU A 48 0.32 12.49 -1.01
C GLU A 48 1.10 12.06 0.23
N ARG A 49 0.41 11.95 1.37
CA ARG A 49 1.05 11.50 2.61
C ARG A 49 1.55 10.07 2.48
N PHE A 50 0.80 9.21 1.81
CA PHE A 50 1.23 7.84 1.57
C PHE A 50 2.47 7.78 0.67
N LEU A 51 2.50 8.57 -0.42
CA LEU A 51 3.65 8.69 -1.30
C LEU A 51 4.91 9.15 -0.55
N GLU A 52 4.79 10.17 0.30
CA GLU A 52 5.90 10.62 1.15
C GLU A 52 6.45 9.50 2.03
N LEU A 53 5.57 8.75 2.70
CA LEU A 53 5.98 7.64 3.57
C LEU A 53 6.68 6.52 2.78
N ILE A 54 6.23 6.23 1.56
CA ILE A 54 6.87 5.25 0.67
C ILE A 54 8.27 5.74 0.28
N GLN A 55 8.41 7.02 -0.09
CA GLN A 55 9.71 7.61 -0.46
C GLN A 55 10.68 7.66 0.73
N LEU A 56 10.19 7.98 1.92
CA LEU A 56 10.98 7.95 3.16
C LEU A 56 11.44 6.52 3.49
N SER A 57 10.54 5.53 3.38
CA SER A 57 10.89 4.12 3.60
C SER A 57 11.93 3.65 2.58
N PHE A 58 11.76 4.01 1.30
CA PHE A 58 12.73 3.74 0.25
C PHE A 58 14.11 4.30 0.62
N LEU A 59 14.18 5.58 1.00
CA LEU A 59 15.42 6.25 1.39
C LEU A 59 16.08 5.58 2.61
N GLN A 60 15.29 5.24 3.63
CA GLN A 60 15.80 4.60 4.86
C GLN A 60 16.39 3.21 4.59
N ILE A 61 15.76 2.42 3.72
CA ILE A 61 16.21 1.05 3.42
C ILE A 61 17.40 1.07 2.46
N THR A 62 17.33 1.86 1.38
CA THR A 62 18.34 1.88 0.32
C THR A 62 19.54 2.77 0.62
N GLY A 63 19.37 3.78 1.48
CA GLY A 63 20.37 4.79 1.79
C GLY A 63 20.53 5.87 0.72
N PHE A 64 19.69 5.90 -0.33
CA PHE A 64 19.74 6.94 -1.35
C PHE A 64 18.34 7.38 -1.81
N SER A 65 18.28 8.60 -2.38
CA SER A 65 17.03 9.13 -2.91
C SER A 65 16.58 8.37 -4.15
N LEU A 66 15.27 8.15 -4.27
CA LEU A 66 14.62 7.57 -5.44
C LEU A 66 14.96 8.30 -6.77
N TYR A 67 15.40 9.55 -6.70
CA TYR A 67 15.76 10.37 -7.86
C TYR A 67 17.27 10.34 -8.16
N PHE A 68 18.05 9.55 -7.42
CA PHE A 68 19.50 9.46 -7.59
C PHE A 68 19.87 8.36 -8.60
N GLY A 69 19.82 8.69 -9.89
CA GLY A 69 20.12 7.78 -10.99
C GLY A 69 19.03 6.72 -11.23
N ASP A 70 19.36 5.72 -12.07
CA ASP A 70 18.37 4.72 -12.54
C ASP A 70 18.60 3.30 -12.03
N LEU A 71 19.85 2.92 -11.75
CA LEU A 71 20.22 1.60 -11.24
C LEU A 71 21.25 1.78 -10.12
N ARG A 72 21.05 1.08 -9.01
CA ARG A 72 21.91 1.15 -7.83
C ARG A 72 22.00 -0.21 -7.16
N TYR A 73 23.17 -0.51 -6.63
CA TYR A 73 23.36 -1.69 -5.80
C TYR A 73 23.25 -1.31 -4.31
N VAL A 74 22.42 -2.04 -3.58
CA VAL A 74 22.22 -1.92 -2.13
C VAL A 74 22.71 -3.19 -1.46
N ASN A 75 23.87 -3.13 -0.81
CA ASN A 75 24.47 -4.30 -0.16
C ASN A 75 23.58 -4.90 0.94
N LYS A 76 22.83 -4.08 1.68
CA LYS A 76 21.88 -4.57 2.72
C LYS A 76 20.77 -5.47 2.18
N LEU A 77 20.49 -5.38 0.88
CA LEU A 77 19.49 -6.20 0.22
C LEU A 77 20.13 -7.39 -0.51
N ASP A 78 21.46 -7.47 -0.52
CA ASP A 78 22.22 -8.58 -1.07
C ASP A 78 22.39 -9.69 -0.02
N GLY A 79 21.58 -10.74 -0.15
CA GLY A 79 21.66 -11.89 0.76
C GLY A 79 22.91 -12.77 0.56
N ASP A 80 23.33 -13.02 -0.69
CA ASP A 80 24.27 -14.11 -1.02
C ASP A 80 24.90 -14.01 -2.44
N GLY A 81 25.16 -12.79 -2.93
CA GLY A 81 26.01 -12.53 -4.10
C GLY A 81 25.32 -12.37 -5.47
N LEU A 82 26.07 -11.69 -6.36
CA LEU A 82 25.79 -11.06 -7.66
C LEU A 82 24.31 -10.76 -8.03
N TRP A 83 24.02 -9.46 -8.19
CA TRP A 83 22.74 -8.82 -8.54
C TRP A 83 21.67 -8.75 -7.44
N ARG A 84 21.84 -9.42 -6.29
CA ARG A 84 20.84 -9.50 -5.20
C ARG A 84 20.55 -8.18 -4.48
N GLY A 85 21.38 -7.15 -4.65
CA GLY A 85 21.10 -5.79 -4.17
C GLY A 85 20.68 -4.80 -5.25
N MET A 86 20.53 -5.21 -6.52
CA MET A 86 20.25 -4.25 -7.60
C MET A 86 18.81 -3.74 -7.54
N ILE A 87 18.69 -2.42 -7.44
CA ILE A 87 17.46 -1.65 -7.37
C ILE A 87 17.39 -0.73 -8.58
N SER A 88 16.28 -0.79 -9.32
CA SER A 88 16.03 0.16 -10.40
C SER A 88 15.13 1.29 -9.94
N CYS A 89 15.71 2.46 -9.68
CA CYS A 89 14.96 3.67 -9.36
C CYS A 89 13.92 4.00 -10.44
N LYS A 90 14.23 3.73 -11.71
CA LYS A 90 13.28 3.90 -12.83
C LYS A 90 12.06 2.98 -12.64
N PHE A 91 12.27 1.68 -12.41
CA PHE A 91 11.17 0.74 -12.12
C PHE A 91 10.31 1.21 -10.95
N TRP A 92 10.94 1.69 -9.87
CA TRP A 92 10.22 2.20 -8.71
C TRP A 92 9.35 3.42 -9.03
N ARG A 93 9.87 4.38 -9.79
CA ARG A 93 9.13 5.57 -10.20
C ARG A 93 8.00 5.26 -11.18
N THR A 94 8.20 4.32 -12.11
CA THR A 94 7.26 4.13 -13.24
C THR A 94 6.30 2.96 -13.06
N ILE A 95 6.62 1.99 -12.20
CA ILE A 95 5.83 0.76 -12.02
C ILE A 95 5.46 0.53 -10.55
N ALA A 96 6.44 0.40 -9.66
CA ALA A 96 6.18 -0.04 -8.29
C ALA A 96 5.32 0.95 -7.50
N ILE A 97 5.74 2.22 -7.44
CA ILE A 97 4.99 3.26 -6.70
C ILE A 97 3.61 3.50 -7.34
N PRO A 98 3.48 3.66 -8.67
CA PRO A 98 2.16 3.76 -9.29
C PRO A 98 1.23 2.58 -8.97
N LYS A 99 1.75 1.35 -8.87
CA LYS A 99 0.96 0.19 -8.44
C LYS A 99 0.46 0.34 -7.00
N ILE A 100 1.33 0.73 -6.08
CA ILE A 100 0.98 0.94 -4.67
C ILE A 100 -0.09 2.02 -4.53
N LEU A 101 0.06 3.15 -5.23
CA LEU A 101 -0.93 4.24 -5.22
C LEU A 101 -2.25 3.82 -5.87
N SER A 102 -2.22 2.99 -6.91
CA SER A 102 -3.44 2.39 -7.48
C SER A 102 -4.19 1.56 -6.44
N ASN A 103 -3.49 0.74 -5.66
CA ASN A 103 -4.08 -0.06 -4.59
C ASN A 103 -4.69 0.83 -3.49
N TYR A 104 -4.02 1.93 -3.12
CA TYR A 104 -4.56 2.94 -2.20
C TYR A 104 -5.90 3.50 -2.71
N ARG A 105 -5.96 3.95 -3.97
CA ARG A 105 -7.20 4.48 -4.56
C ARG A 105 -8.33 3.46 -4.58
N LYS A 106 -8.04 2.20 -4.92
CA LYS A 106 -9.02 1.11 -4.88
C LYS A 106 -9.58 0.91 -3.47
N ALA A 107 -8.71 0.89 -2.45
CA ALA A 107 -9.12 0.76 -1.06
C ALA A 107 -9.98 1.95 -0.59
N ALA A 108 -9.64 3.18 -1.00
CA ALA A 108 -10.44 4.37 -0.70
C ALA A 108 -11.83 4.32 -1.35
N GLU A 109 -11.91 3.89 -2.61
CA GLU A 109 -13.19 3.71 -3.31
C GLU A 109 -14.09 2.66 -2.66
N ILE A 110 -13.52 1.54 -2.20
CA ILE A 110 -14.26 0.50 -1.46
C ILE A 110 -14.85 1.08 -0.17
N LYS A 111 -14.03 1.75 0.66
CA LYS A 111 -14.49 2.39 1.90
C LYS A 111 -15.62 3.40 1.66
N LYS A 112 -15.51 4.20 0.59
CA LYS A 112 -16.53 5.19 0.20
C LYS A 112 -17.85 4.52 -0.20
N ARG A 113 -17.78 3.43 -0.97
CA ARG A 113 -18.96 2.66 -1.38
C ARG A 113 -19.66 2.01 -0.20
N GLU A 114 -18.90 1.37 0.69
CA GLU A 114 -19.43 0.75 1.92
C GLU A 114 -20.14 1.79 2.80
N SER A 115 -19.50 2.95 3.02
CA SER A 115 -20.10 4.06 3.77
C SER A 115 -21.40 4.56 3.14
N SER A 116 -21.44 4.66 1.81
CA SER A 116 -22.66 5.05 1.07
C SER A 116 -23.78 4.01 1.20
N LEU A 117 -23.46 2.71 1.14
CA LEU A 117 -24.43 1.63 1.29
C LEU A 117 -25.00 1.58 2.70
N LEU A 118 -24.15 1.72 3.72
CA LEU A 118 -24.58 1.77 5.12
C LEU A 118 -25.53 2.94 5.38
N TYR A 119 -25.22 4.11 4.81
CA TYR A 119 -26.12 5.27 4.91
C TYR A 119 -27.47 5.01 4.25
N LYS A 120 -27.50 4.47 3.03
CA LYS A 120 -28.75 4.14 2.32
C LYS A 120 -29.60 3.12 3.08
N LEU A 121 -28.99 2.08 3.65
CA LEU A 121 -29.69 1.07 4.45
C LEU A 121 -30.27 1.68 5.74
N ALA A 122 -29.49 2.51 6.45
CA ALA A 122 -29.96 3.19 7.66
C ALA A 122 -31.15 4.11 7.37
N THR A 123 -31.10 4.86 6.26
CA THR A 123 -32.23 5.70 5.81
C THR A 123 -33.46 4.84 5.48
N PHE A 124 -33.29 3.74 4.74
CA PHE A 124 -34.41 2.86 4.38
C PHE A 124 -35.08 2.24 5.62
N ILE A 125 -34.29 1.69 6.55
CA ILE A 125 -34.80 1.12 7.80
C ILE A 125 -35.49 2.20 8.64
N GLY A 126 -34.92 3.40 8.72
CA GLY A 126 -35.52 4.54 9.43
C GLY A 126 -36.88 4.94 8.86
N ILE A 127 -37.05 4.91 7.53
CA ILE A 127 -38.33 5.18 6.87
C ILE A 127 -39.35 4.08 7.16
N GLN A 128 -38.96 2.80 7.04
CA GLN A 128 -39.86 1.67 7.29
C GLN A 128 -40.35 1.63 8.75
N ARG A 129 -39.52 1.99 9.73
CA ARG A 129 -39.93 2.05 11.14
C ARG A 129 -40.97 3.13 11.44
N LYS A 130 -40.98 4.25 10.70
CA LYS A 130 -41.99 5.31 10.86
C LYS A 130 -43.35 4.90 10.31
N ASN A 131 -43.38 4.17 9.19
CA ASN A 131 -44.64 3.74 8.54
C ASN A 131 -45.36 2.56 9.24
N ILE A 132 -44.78 1.96 10.28
CA ILE A 132 -45.38 0.86 11.05
C ILE A 132 -45.99 1.37 12.38
N GLN A 133 -45.75 2.63 12.73
CA GLN A 133 -46.28 3.27 13.96
C GLN A 133 -47.45 4.25 13.70
N GLU A 134 -47.92 4.33 12.45
CA GLU A 134 -49.15 5.01 12.01
C GLU A 134 -50.17 3.97 11.56
#